data_AF-A0A8S3CCA7-F1
#
_entry.id   AF-A0A8S3CCA7-F1
#
_cell.length_a   1.000
_cell.length_b   1.000
_cell.length_c   1.000
_cell.angle_alpha   90.00
_cell.angle_beta   90.00
_cell.angle_gamma   90.00
#
_symmetry.space_group_name_H-M   'P 1'
#
loop_
_entity.id
_entity.type
_entity.pdbx_description
1 polymer ?
#
loop_
_entity_poly.entity_id
_entity_poly.type
_entity_poly.pdbx_seq_one_letter_code
_entity_poly.pdbx_strand_id
1 'polypeptide(L)' 'FSAFLFYGTSFRLYDLPLPRHEHEQWSLIHEESPKNNYAFSFESIMNMFNHTATFKRHSDLPLTTQWLASIDDLLDQTYV' A
#
# COMPACT_ATOMS: atom_id res chain seq x y z
N PHE A 1 17.13 3.37 12.25
CA PHE A 1 16.18 3.37 11.12
C PHE A 1 15.10 2.38 11.46
N SER A 2 13.85 2.82 11.50
CA SER A 2 12.68 1.99 11.80
C SER A 2 11.62 2.24 10.74
N ALA A 3 10.86 1.19 10.43
CA ALA A 3 9.80 1.25 9.44
C ALA A 3 8.54 0.62 10.01
N PHE A 4 7.39 1.22 9.72
CA PHE A 4 6.08 0.71 10.09
C PHE A 4 5.31 0.36 8.81
N LEU A 5 4.79 -0.86 8.75
CA LEU A 5 3.89 -1.29 7.68
C LEU A 5 2.46 -1.30 8.21
N PHE A 6 1.59 -0.54 7.56
CA PHE A 6 0.17 -0.48 7.88
C PHE A 6 -0.62 -1.33 6.89
N TYR A 7 -1.44 -2.23 7.41
CA TYR A 7 -2.44 -2.95 6.62
C TYR A 7 -3.73 -2.12 6.56
N GLY A 8 -4.11 -1.67 5.37
CA GLY A 8 -5.10 -0.62 5.18
C GLY A 8 -6.50 -0.94 5.72
N THR A 9 -6.91 -2.21 5.70
CA THR A 9 -8.19 -2.66 6.30
C THR A 9 -8.23 -2.39 7.81
N SER A 10 -7.12 -2.64 8.50
CA SER A 10 -6.99 -2.49 9.95
C SER A 10 -6.49 -1.10 10.36
N PHE A 11 -6.14 -0.23 9.42
CA PHE A 11 -5.61 1.09 9.71
C PHE A 11 -6.63 1.97 10.43
N ARG A 12 -6.19 2.58 11.52
CA ARG A 12 -6.94 3.61 12.27
C ARG A 12 -6.01 4.79 12.56
N LEU A 13 -6.52 6.01 12.43
CA LEU A 13 -5.73 7.23 12.67
C LEU A 13 -5.22 7.35 14.11
N TYR A 14 -5.94 6.78 15.09
CA TYR A 14 -5.55 6.80 16.49
C TYR A 14 -4.52 5.73 16.86
N ASP A 15 -4.21 4.79 15.96
CA ASP A 15 -3.18 3.74 16.18
C ASP A 15 -1.81 4.16 15.63
N LEU A 16 -1.67 5.41 15.19
CA LEU A 16 -0.41 5.91 14.65
C LEU A 16 0.67 5.95 15.74
N PRO A 17 1.90 5.49 15.45
CA PRO A 17 3.03 5.59 16.37
C PRO A 17 3.46 7.06 16.44
N LEU A 18 2.89 7.79 17.39
CA LEU A 18 3.16 9.21 17.61
C LEU A 18 4.02 9.44 18.86
N PRO A 19 4.92 10.43 18.85
CA PRO A 19 5.22 11.34 17.74
C PRO A 19 6.03 10.64 16.64
N ARG A 20 5.82 11.03 15.40
CA ARG A 20 6.61 10.53 14.27
C ARG A 20 8.01 11.13 14.30
N HIS A 21 9.03 10.30 14.34
CA HIS A 21 10.43 10.72 14.28
C HIS A 21 10.96 10.82 12.84
N GLU A 22 11.96 11.68 12.59
CA GLU A 22 12.50 11.97 11.24
C GLU A 22 13.01 10.71 10.50
N HIS A 23 13.53 9.73 11.25
CA HIS A 23 14.10 8.50 10.69
C HIS A 23 13.09 7.34 10.61
N GLU A 24 11.80 7.61 10.84
CA GLU A 24 10.71 6.63 10.75
C GLU A 24 10.03 6.68 9.38
N GLN A 25 10.09 5.56 8.67
CA GLN A 25 9.39 5.37 7.42
C GLN A 25 8.04 4.69 7.66
N TRP A 26 6.99 5.19 7.03
CA TRP A 26 5.66 4.61 7.08
C TRP A 26 5.29 4.06 5.71
N SER A 27 4.86 2.81 5.66
CA SER A 27 4.47 2.12 4.42
C SER A 27 3.02 1.65 4.52
N LEU A 28 2.27 1.74 3.43
CA LEU A 28 0.89 1.28 3.34
C LEU A 28 0.76 0.12 2.37
N ILE A 29 0.17 -0.99 2.80
CA ILE A 29 -0.38 -2.01 1.90
C ILE A 29 -1.90 -1.99 2.01
N HIS A 30 -2.59 -1.80 0.89
CA HIS A 30 -4.05 -1.76 0.84
C HIS A 30 -4.58 -2.37 -0.45
N GLU A 31 -5.04 -3.61 -0.35
CA GLU A 31 -5.49 -4.44 -1.47
C GLU A 31 -6.98 -4.25 -1.82
N GLU A 32 -7.59 -3.19 -1.27
CA GLU A 32 -9.02 -2.93 -1.42
C GLU A 32 -9.26 -1.52 -1.96
N SER A 33 -10.53 -1.23 -2.27
CA SER A 33 -10.93 0.13 -2.61
C SER A 33 -10.62 1.09 -1.45
N PRO A 34 -10.21 2.35 -1.72
CA PRO A 34 -10.15 3.38 -0.68
C PRO A 34 -11.53 3.65 -0.04
N LYS A 35 -12.62 3.15 -0.63
CA LYS A 35 -13.95 3.21 -0.01
C LYS A 35 -14.09 2.31 1.23
N ASN A 36 -13.31 1.23 1.35
CA ASN A 36 -13.39 0.38 2.53
C ASN A 36 -12.76 1.05 3.77
N ASN A 37 -11.73 1.88 3.55
CA ASN A 37 -11.22 2.79 4.57
C ASN A 37 -11.18 4.21 4.00
N TYR A 38 -12.29 4.93 4.18
CA TYR A 38 -12.53 6.23 3.53
C TYR A 38 -11.45 7.28 3.82
N ALA A 39 -10.65 7.11 4.88
CA ALA A 39 -9.48 7.92 5.16
C ALA A 39 -8.51 7.97 3.96
N PHE A 40 -8.34 6.87 3.23
CA PHE A 40 -7.46 6.81 2.06
C PHE A 40 -8.01 7.53 0.81
N SER A 41 -9.23 8.04 0.87
CA SER A 41 -9.77 8.94 -0.18
C SER A 41 -9.22 10.36 -0.06
N PHE A 42 -8.52 10.69 1.03
CA PHE A 42 -7.95 12.01 1.27
C PHE A 42 -6.44 12.01 1.00
N GLU A 43 -6.00 12.96 0.18
CA GLU A 43 -4.58 13.13 -0.17
C GLU A 43 -3.69 13.36 1.06
N SER A 44 -4.17 14.11 2.06
CA SER A 44 -3.45 14.36 3.30
C SER A 44 -3.10 13.07 4.06
N ILE A 45 -3.98 12.07 4.02
CA ILE A 45 -3.73 10.75 4.63
C ILE A 45 -2.75 9.95 3.78
N MET A 46 -2.93 9.94 2.45
CA MET A 46 -2.04 9.20 1.56
C MET A 46 -0.60 9.72 1.59
N ASN A 47 -0.40 11.03 1.75
CA ASN A 47 0.92 11.66 1.84
C ASN A 47 1.65 11.40 3.17
N MET A 48 1.00 10.75 4.16
CA MET A 48 1.69 10.30 5.37
C MET A 48 2.59 9.10 5.10
N PHE A 49 2.33 8.31 4.06
CA PHE A 49 3.08 7.10 3.76
C PHE A 49 4.21 7.41 2.77
N ASN A 50 5.43 7.02 3.11
CA ASN A 50 6.61 7.13 2.26
C ASN A 50 6.58 6.13 1.11
N HIS A 51 6.06 4.94 1.39
CA HIS A 51 5.92 3.88 0.40
C HIS A 51 4.49 3.35 0.38
N THR A 52 4.02 2.99 -0.80
CA THR A 52 2.66 2.47 -0.98
C THR A 52 2.62 1.24 -1.86
N ALA A 53 1.76 0.30 -1.48
CA ALA A 53 1.33 -0.84 -2.29
C ALA A 53 -0.21 -0.79 -2.38
N THR A 54 -0.71 -0.12 -3.42
CA THR A 54 -2.14 0.10 -3.67
C THR A 54 -2.44 -0.03 -5.17
N PHE A 55 -3.71 0.11 -5.57
CA PHE A 55 -4.10 0.22 -6.98
C PHE A 55 -3.76 1.57 -7.65
N LYS A 56 -3.15 2.53 -6.91
CA LYS A 56 -2.63 3.77 -7.50
C LYS A 56 -1.44 3.45 -8.42
N ARG A 57 -1.44 4.02 -9.64
CA ARG A 57 -0.39 3.85 -10.67
C ARG A 57 1.03 4.14 -10.18
N HIS A 58 1.17 5.12 -9.30
CA HIS A 58 2.47 5.58 -8.78
C HIS A 58 2.79 5.00 -7.40
N SER A 59 2.20 3.84 -7.05
CA SER A 59 2.63 3.07 -5.87
C SER A 59 4.02 2.50 -6.13
N ASP A 60 4.88 2.45 -5.11
CA ASP A 60 6.21 1.85 -5.17
C ASP A 60 6.14 0.37 -5.56
N LEU A 61 5.12 -0.32 -5.05
CA LEU A 61 4.78 -1.69 -5.42
C LEU A 61 3.37 -1.74 -6.02
N PRO A 62 3.22 -1.92 -7.34
CA PRO A 62 1.91 -2.04 -7.96
C PRO A 62 1.27 -3.39 -7.62
N LEU A 63 0.13 -3.38 -6.91
CA LEU A 63 -0.56 -4.61 -6.50
C LEU A 63 -1.02 -5.47 -7.68
N THR A 64 -1.19 -4.88 -8.85
CA THR A 64 -1.57 -5.59 -10.08
C THR A 64 -0.55 -6.66 -10.49
N THR A 65 0.70 -6.57 -10.02
CA THR A 65 1.77 -7.52 -10.35
C THR A 65 2.29 -8.29 -9.15
N GLN A 66 1.69 -8.16 -7.95
CA GLN A 66 2.26 -8.74 -6.73
C GLN A 66 2.34 -10.28 -6.74
N TRP A 67 1.42 -10.93 -7.45
CA TRP A 67 1.34 -12.39 -7.58
C TRP A 67 1.95 -12.90 -8.88
N LEU A 68 2.51 -12.01 -9.68
CA LEU A 68 3.11 -12.37 -10.96
C LEU A 68 4.58 -12.68 -10.73
N ALA A 69 4.97 -13.95 -10.84
CA ALA A 69 6.35 -14.36 -10.62
C ALA A 69 7.22 -14.00 -11.83
N SER A 70 6.65 -14.05 -13.04
CA SER A 70 7.35 -13.71 -14.28
C SER A 70 6.40 -13.21 -15.37
N ILE A 71 6.97 -12.65 -16.44
CA ILE A 71 6.18 -12.32 -17.65
C ILE A 71 5.63 -13.59 -18.32
N ASP A 72 6.31 -14.73 -18.17
CA ASP A 72 5.86 -16.00 -18.74
C ASP A 72 4.50 -16.40 -18.17
N ASP A 73 4.23 -16.10 -16.89
CA ASP A 73 2.92 -16.34 -16.26
C ASP A 73 1.78 -15.55 -16.94
N LEU A 74 2.05 -14.39 -17.54
CA LEU A 74 1.05 -13.61 -18.30
C LEU A 74 0.89 -14.11 -19.73
N LEU A 75 1.94 -14.71 -20.30
CA LEU A 75 1.98 -15.13 -21.69
C LEU A 75 1.61 -16.60 -21.87
N ASP A 76 1.54 -17.37 -20.79
CA ASP A 76 1.19 -18.78 -20.80
C ASP A 76 -0.25 -18.97 -21.31
N GLN A 77 -0.38 -19.74 -22.40
CA GLN A 77 -1.64 -20.07 -23.04
C GLN A 77 -2.21 -21.42 -22.58
N THR A 78 -1.55 -22.11 -21.64
CA THR A 78 -1.93 -23.47 -21.20
C THR A 78 -3.34 -23.55 -20.61
N TYR A 79 -3.85 -22.45 -20.03
CA TYR A 79 -5.18 -22.37 -19.41
C TYR A 79 -6.13 -21.40 -20.12
N VAL A 80 -5.82 -21.02 -21.36
CA VAL A 80 -6.70 -20.23 -22.25
C VAL A 80 -7.55 -21.15 -23.11
#